data_AF-Q0C4W3-F1
#
_entry.id   AF-Q0C4W3-F1
#
_cell.length_a   1.000
_cell.length_b   1.000
_cell.length_c   1.000
_cell.angle_alpha   90.00
_cell.angle_beta   90.00
_cell.angle_gamma   90.00
#
_symmetry.space_group_name_H-M   'P 1'
#
loop_
_entity.id
_entity.type
_entity.pdbx_description
1 polymer ?
#
loop_
_entity_poly.entity_id
_entity_poly.type
_entity_poly.pdbx_seq_one_letter_code
_entity_poly.pdbx_strand_id
1 'polypeptide(L)'
;MADGNQIPARSLRAEANSSLDEAIRKLEAGAGEDLAVDLGSGRIARADSPRGNEGLLQRLRGHKMLLALASGGADLSRLKGITRELQVAPAVREILDAAARKA
;
A
#
# COMPACT_ATOMS: atom_id res chain seq x y z
N MET A 1 -20.46 -29.46 -5.79
CA MET A 1 -19.43 -29.08 -4.80
C MET A 1 -18.18 -28.81 -5.60
N ALA A 2 -17.69 -27.56 -5.62
CA ALA A 2 -16.51 -27.21 -6.41
C ALA A 2 -15.26 -27.49 -5.57
N ASP A 3 -14.48 -28.49 -5.97
CA ASP A 3 -13.17 -28.77 -5.38
C ASP A 3 -12.25 -27.57 -5.59
N GLY A 4 -11.85 -26.95 -4.48
CA GLY A 4 -10.84 -25.89 -4.50
C GLY A 4 -9.49 -26.50 -4.83
N ASN A 5 -9.01 -26.27 -6.05
CA ASN A 5 -7.71 -26.76 -6.50
C ASN A 5 -6.60 -26.10 -5.66
N GLN A 6 -5.86 -26.90 -4.88
CA GLN A 6 -4.78 -26.41 -4.03
C GLN A 6 -3.51 -26.22 -4.88
N ILE A 7 -3.17 -24.96 -5.18
CA ILE A 7 -1.91 -24.63 -5.86
C ILE A 7 -0.80 -24.54 -4.80
N PRO A 8 0.31 -25.28 -4.94
CA PRO A 8 1.41 -25.20 -3.99
C PRO A 8 2.04 -23.79 -4.02
N ALA A 9 2.30 -23.22 -2.83
CA ALA A 9 2.84 -21.86 -2.67
C ALA A 9 4.15 -21.59 -3.43
N ARG A 10 4.90 -22.65 -3.77
CA ARG A 10 6.10 -22.57 -4.62
C ARG A 10 5.78 -22.20 -6.08
N SER A 11 4.64 -22.63 -6.61
CA SER A 11 4.18 -22.30 -7.96
C SER A 11 3.75 -20.84 -8.06
N LEU A 12 3.09 -20.32 -7.01
CA LEU A 12 2.79 -18.88 -6.91
C LEU A 12 4.08 -18.08 -6.95
N ARG A 13 5.08 -18.39 -6.10
CA ARG A 13 6.38 -17.68 -6.12
C ARG A 13 7.09 -17.70 -7.48
N ALA A 14 6.86 -18.71 -8.31
CA ALA A 14 7.40 -18.76 -9.67
C ALA A 14 6.73 -17.75 -10.62
N GLU A 15 5.53 -17.27 -10.29
CA GLU A 15 4.81 -16.23 -11.02
C GLU A 15 5.26 -14.81 -10.63
N ALA A 16 5.86 -14.64 -9.45
CA ALA A 16 6.37 -13.34 -9.01
C ALA A 16 7.62 -12.99 -9.83
N ASN A 17 7.53 -11.90 -10.59
CA ASN A 17 8.57 -11.45 -11.54
C ASN A 17 9.35 -10.24 -11.03
N SER A 18 9.03 -9.72 -9.85
CA SER A 18 9.66 -8.51 -9.31
C SER A 18 9.71 -8.48 -7.78
N SER A 19 10.82 -7.95 -7.26
CA SER A 19 10.94 -7.62 -5.83
C SER A 19 10.10 -6.39 -5.48
N LEU A 20 9.73 -6.23 -4.21
CA LEU A 20 8.88 -5.11 -3.74
C LEU A 20 9.39 -3.72 -4.20
N ASP A 21 10.68 -3.44 -4.00
CA ASP A 21 11.26 -2.13 -4.34
C ASP A 21 11.43 -1.92 -5.85
N GLU A 22 11.64 -2.99 -6.59
CA GLU A 22 11.69 -2.94 -8.06
C GLU A 22 10.29 -2.71 -8.65
N ALA A 23 9.29 -3.41 -8.14
CA ALA A 23 7.91 -3.25 -8.54
C ALA A 23 7.38 -1.84 -8.28
N ILE A 24 7.70 -1.25 -7.11
CA ILE A 24 7.35 0.15 -6.82
C ILE A 24 7.97 1.10 -7.85
N ARG A 25 9.26 0.95 -8.15
CA ARG A 25 9.95 1.80 -9.15
C ARG A 25 9.35 1.64 -10.55
N LYS A 26 9.05 0.42 -10.97
CA LYS A 26 8.40 0.14 -12.25
C LYS A 26 7.01 0.78 -12.35
N LEU A 27 6.20 0.66 -11.30
CA LEU A 27 4.88 1.29 -11.22
C LEU A 27 4.95 2.82 -11.23
N GLU A 28 5.92 3.42 -10.54
CA GLU A 28 6.17 4.87 -10.56
C GLU A 28 6.62 5.37 -11.94
N ALA A 29 7.36 4.55 -12.69
CA ALA A 29 7.76 4.83 -14.06
C ALA A 29 6.67 4.52 -15.11
N GLY A 30 5.49 4.05 -14.70
CA GLY A 30 4.41 3.65 -15.60
C GLY A 30 4.61 2.29 -16.28
N ALA A 31 5.69 1.57 -15.98
CA ALA A 31 6.01 0.24 -16.52
C ALA A 31 5.42 -0.90 -15.65
N GLY A 32 4.14 -0.76 -15.29
CA GLY A 32 3.46 -1.62 -14.32
C GLY A 32 2.73 -2.85 -14.87
N GLU A 33 2.81 -3.07 -16.17
CA GLU A 33 2.04 -4.11 -16.87
C GLU A 33 2.49 -5.51 -16.44
N ASP A 34 1.52 -6.40 -16.18
CA ASP A 34 1.70 -7.79 -15.75
C ASP A 34 2.68 -8.01 -14.58
N LEU A 35 2.76 -7.03 -13.66
CA LEU A 35 3.54 -7.19 -12.44
C LEU A 35 2.88 -8.15 -11.46
N ALA A 36 3.66 -9.13 -11.02
CA ALA A 36 3.36 -10.02 -9.91
C ALA A 36 4.47 -9.86 -8.86
N VAL A 37 4.08 -9.42 -7.67
CA VAL A 37 5.02 -9.02 -6.61
C VAL A 37 4.91 -9.99 -5.45
N ASP A 38 6.02 -10.64 -5.07
CA ASP A 38 6.06 -11.49 -3.87
C ASP A 38 6.08 -10.62 -2.61
N LEU A 39 5.10 -10.84 -1.73
CA LEU A 39 4.97 -10.17 -0.41
C LEU A 39 5.45 -11.06 0.75
N GLY A 40 6.10 -12.18 0.43
CA GLY A 40 6.50 -13.20 1.38
C GLY A 40 5.35 -14.10 1.81
N SER A 41 5.72 -15.22 2.46
CA SER A 41 4.77 -16.23 2.96
C SER A 41 3.80 -16.79 1.90
N GLY A 42 4.21 -16.80 0.63
CA GLY A 42 3.40 -17.33 -0.47
C GLY A 42 2.31 -16.37 -0.97
N ARG A 43 2.35 -15.10 -0.57
CA ARG A 43 1.38 -14.08 -0.99
C ARG A 43 1.92 -13.31 -2.18
N ILE A 44 1.06 -13.07 -3.17
CA ILE A 44 1.39 -12.31 -4.37
C ILE A 44 0.41 -11.17 -4.55
N ALA A 45 0.94 -10.00 -4.91
CA ALA A 45 0.14 -8.84 -5.31
C ALA A 45 0.21 -8.63 -6.81
N ARG A 46 -0.95 -8.39 -7.41
CA ARG A 46 -1.16 -8.06 -8.82
C ARG A 46 -2.16 -6.90 -8.95
N ALA A 47 -2.26 -6.33 -10.15
CA ALA A 47 -3.14 -5.20 -10.47
C ALA A 47 -4.62 -5.57 -10.69
N ASP A 48 -5.11 -6.64 -10.07
CA ASP A 48 -6.45 -7.24 -10.35
C ASP A 48 -7.65 -6.42 -9.84
N SER A 49 -7.40 -5.29 -9.17
CA SER A 49 -8.45 -4.43 -8.62
C SER A 49 -8.92 -3.39 -9.64
N PRO A 50 -10.11 -2.79 -9.50
CA PRO A 50 -10.57 -1.72 -10.39
C PRO A 50 -9.65 -0.49 -10.45
N ARG A 51 -8.77 -0.31 -9.46
CA ARG A 51 -7.76 0.75 -9.41
C ARG A 51 -6.46 0.40 -10.15
N GLY A 52 -6.38 -0.79 -10.74
CA GLY A 52 -5.24 -1.27 -11.54
C GLY A 52 -3.88 -1.05 -10.88
N ASN A 53 -2.94 -0.53 -11.67
CA ASN A 53 -1.56 -0.26 -11.27
C ASN A 53 -1.44 0.78 -10.16
N GLU A 54 -2.33 1.78 -10.12
CA GLU A 54 -2.34 2.78 -9.05
C GLU A 54 -2.72 2.15 -7.71
N GLY A 55 -3.75 1.30 -7.70
CA GLY A 55 -4.16 0.53 -6.53
C GLY A 55 -3.09 -0.47 -6.07
N LEU A 56 -2.38 -1.08 -7.01
CA LEU A 56 -1.23 -1.93 -6.71
C LEU A 56 -0.10 -1.11 -6.04
N LEU A 57 0.29 0.02 -6.62
CA LEU A 57 1.34 0.90 -6.10
C LEU A 57 1.07 1.33 -4.65
N GLN A 58 -0.17 1.75 -4.36
CA GLN A 58 -0.55 2.14 -3.00
C GLN A 58 -0.43 0.98 -2.00
N ARG A 59 -0.86 -0.23 -2.38
CA ARG A 59 -0.72 -1.42 -1.53
C ARG A 59 0.73 -1.79 -1.28
N LEU A 60 1.60 -1.73 -2.30
CA LEU A 60 3.02 -2.03 -2.15
C LEU A 60 3.73 -1.01 -1.24
N ARG A 61 3.43 0.29 -1.38
CA ARG A 61 3.93 1.34 -0.49
C ARG A 61 3.49 1.10 0.96
N GLY A 62 2.20 0.80 1.17
CA GLY A 62 1.67 0.46 2.48
C GLY A 62 2.34 -0.79 3.09
N HIS A 63 2.54 -1.83 2.28
CA HIS A 63 3.24 -3.04 2.70
C HIS A 63 4.69 -2.76 3.12
N LYS A 64 5.44 -1.99 2.32
CA LYS A 64 6.81 -1.55 2.65
C LYS A 64 6.86 -0.78 3.96
N MET A 65 5.91 0.13 4.19
CA MET A 65 5.81 0.89 5.43
C MET A 65 5.57 -0.02 6.64
N LEU A 66 4.64 -0.98 6.53
CA LEU A 66 4.36 -1.93 7.60
C LEU A 66 5.56 -2.84 7.92
N LEU A 67 6.32 -3.25 6.91
CA LEU A 67 7.56 -4.01 7.12
C LEU A 67 8.59 -3.18 7.89
N ALA A 68 8.79 -1.91 7.52
CA ALA A 68 9.73 -1.03 8.20
C ALA A 68 9.32 -0.73 9.65
N LEU A 69 8.01 -0.59 9.90
CA LEU A 69 7.44 -0.49 11.25
C LEU A 69 7.71 -1.74 12.09
N ALA A 70 7.40 -2.91 11.54
CA ALA A 70 7.56 -4.20 12.23
C ALA A 70 9.03 -4.54 12.52
N SER A 71 9.96 -4.11 11.67
CA SER A 71 11.40 -4.35 11.87
C SER A 71 12.07 -3.37 12.84
N GLY A 72 11.31 -2.43 13.43
CA GLY A 72 11.86 -1.34 14.24
C GLY A 72 12.78 -0.39 13.47
N GLY A 73 12.78 -0.47 12.12
CA GLY A 73 13.70 0.26 11.24
C GLY A 73 13.13 1.56 10.68
N ALA A 74 11.85 1.84 10.90
CA ALA A 74 11.23 3.07 10.46
C ALA A 74 11.46 4.20 11.47
N ASP A 75 12.42 5.09 11.18
CA ASP A 75 12.34 6.46 11.67
C ASP A 75 11.17 7.16 10.96
N LEU A 76 10.01 7.10 11.61
CA LEU A 76 8.76 7.71 11.14
C LEU A 76 8.85 9.23 10.98
N SER A 77 9.91 9.86 11.50
CA SER A 77 10.16 11.29 11.35
C SER A 77 10.42 11.70 9.90
N ARG A 78 10.86 10.76 9.03
CA ARG A 78 11.08 11.01 7.59
C ARG A 78 9.82 10.87 6.74
N LEU A 79 8.82 10.14 7.23
CA LEU A 79 7.48 10.20 6.65
C LEU A 79 6.93 11.55 7.08
N LYS A 80 7.12 12.56 6.22
CA LYS A 80 6.61 13.93 6.37
C LYS A 80 5.28 13.85 7.11
N GLY A 81 5.31 14.18 8.40
CA GLY A 81 4.19 13.94 9.30
C GLY A 81 2.94 14.51 8.66
N ILE A 82 1.80 13.82 8.81
CA ILE A 82 0.47 14.37 8.56
C ILE A 82 0.54 15.83 9.03
N THR A 83 0.40 16.77 8.09
CA THR A 83 0.62 18.18 8.37
C THR A 83 -0.25 18.51 9.59
N ARG A 84 0.39 18.77 10.74
CA ARG A 84 -0.35 19.09 11.98
C ARG A 84 -1.16 20.37 11.83
N GLU A 85 -0.85 21.14 10.79
CA GLU A 85 -1.57 22.33 10.37
C GLU A 85 -2.28 22.05 9.05
N LEU A 86 -3.58 21.85 9.13
CA LEU A 86 -4.47 21.96 7.98
C LEU A 86 -4.79 23.43 7.80
N GLN A 87 -4.53 23.99 6.60
CA GLN A 87 -5.14 25.27 6.24
C GLN A 87 -6.63 25.03 6.01
N VAL A 88 -7.45 25.60 6.90
CA VAL A 88 -8.89 25.45 6.88
C VAL A 88 -9.50 26.83 6.65
N ALA A 89 -10.48 26.93 5.74
CA ALA A 89 -11.22 28.16 5.52
C ALA A 89 -11.98 28.56 6.81
N PRO A 90 -12.14 29.86 7.12
CA PRO A 90 -12.74 30.32 8.38
C PRO A 90 -14.08 29.65 8.73
N ALA A 91 -14.98 29.50 7.75
CA ALA A 91 -16.27 28.85 7.93
C ALA A 91 -16.18 27.38 8.34
N VAL A 92 -15.17 26.65 7.84
CA VAL A 92 -14.96 25.23 8.19
C VAL A 92 -14.35 25.12 9.59
N ARG A 93 -13.58 26.11 10.03
CA ARG A 93 -13.02 26.15 11.39
C ARG A 93 -14.11 26.26 12.45
N GLU A 94 -15.11 27.12 12.23
CA GLU A 94 -16.24 27.28 13.15
C GLU A 94 -17.03 25.98 13.36
N ILE A 95 -17.24 25.22 12.29
CA ILE A 95 -17.93 23.92 12.34
C ILE A 95 -17.14 22.90 13.17
N LEU A 96 -15.82 22.81 12.93
CA LEU A 96 -14.94 21.89 13.66
C LEU A 96 -14.86 22.25 15.15
N ASP A 97 -14.76 23.55 15.48
CA ASP A 97 -14.74 24.03 16.86
C ASP A 97 -16.07 23.75 17.57
N ALA A 98 -17.20 23.90 16.90
CA ALA A 98 -18.52 23.54 17.43
C ALA A 98 -18.67 22.04 17.68
N ALA A 99 -18.13 21.20 16.79
CA ALA A 99 -18.15 19.75 16.94
C ALA A 99 -17.25 19.27 18.10
N ALA A 100 -16.09 19.89 18.29
CA ALA A 100 -15.15 19.54 19.37
C ALA A 100 -15.67 19.88 20.77
N ARG A 101 -16.52 20.91 20.91
CA ARG A 101 -17.12 21.30 22.20
C ARG A 101 -18.22 20.36 22.70
N LYS A 102 -18.70 19.46 21.84
CA LYS A 102 -19.81 18.54 22.15
C LYS A 102 -19.33 17.12 22.49
N ALA A 103 -18.01 16.92 22.57
CA ALA A 103 -17.35 15.67 22.94
C ALA A 103 -16.83 15.71 24.38
#